data_AF-A0A1V4XDZ7-F1
#
_entry.id   AF-A0A1V4XDZ7-F1
#
_cell.length_a   1.000
_cell.length_b   1.000
_cell.length_c   1.000
_cell.angle_alpha   90.00
_cell.angle_beta   90.00
_cell.angle_gamma   90.00
#
_symmetry.space_group_name_H-M   'P 1'
#
loop_
_entity.id
_entity.type
_entity.pdbx_description
1 polymer ?
#
loop_
_entity_poly.entity_id
_entity_poly.type
_entity_poly.pdbx_seq_one_letter_code
_entity_poly.pdbx_strand_id
1 'polypeptide(L)'
;MRVTAHQIEEWLSRNRRNMIVCPHQPGNLRITLWGCRRRKSQARREDYTDMMKGDYFDYVYKNGLLRCRDCRVAGTASRSRAHTKSIPSEREAA
;
A
#
# COMPACT_ATOMS: atom_id res chain seq x y z
N MET A 1 -17.41 11.68 -14.84
CA MET A 1 -16.43 12.75 -14.56
C MET A 1 -15.05 12.27 -15.01
N ARG A 2 -14.36 12.99 -15.90
CA ARG A 2 -12.95 12.70 -16.23
C ARG A 2 -12.07 13.57 -15.34
N VAL A 3 -11.15 12.94 -14.60
CA VAL A 3 -10.15 13.64 -13.78
C VAL A 3 -8.96 13.95 -14.68
N THR A 4 -8.46 15.19 -14.65
CA THR A 4 -7.29 15.58 -15.44
C THR A 4 -5.99 15.19 -14.76
N ALA A 5 -4.90 15.07 -15.52
CA ALA A 5 -3.57 14.82 -14.96
C ALA A 5 -3.17 15.87 -13.92
N HIS A 6 -3.49 17.14 -14.16
CA HIS A 6 -3.26 18.23 -13.20
C HIS A 6 -3.99 18.00 -11.88
N GLN A 7 -5.26 17.59 -11.92
CA GLN A 7 -6.03 17.32 -10.70
C GLN A 7 -5.45 16.15 -9.89
N ILE A 8 -4.88 15.15 -10.58
CA ILE A 8 -4.19 14.03 -9.94
C ILE A 8 -2.90 14.51 -9.26
N GLU A 9 -2.07 15.30 -9.94
CA GLU A 9 -0.82 15.83 -9.38
C GLU A 9 -1.06 16.75 -8.19
N GLU A 10 -2.06 17.63 -8.29
CA GLU A 10 -2.46 18.50 -7.19
C GLU A 10 -2.92 17.69 -5.97
N TRP A 11 -3.74 16.65 -6.18
CA TRP A 11 -4.16 15.76 -5.09
C TRP A 11 -2.96 15.01 -4.50
N LEU A 12 -2.06 14.48 -5.32
CA LEU A 12 -0.88 13.77 -4.89
C LEU A 12 0.01 14.69 -4.03
N SER A 13 0.30 15.92 -4.48
CA SER A 13 1.13 16.87 -3.73
C SER A 13 0.62 17.11 -2.30
N ARG A 14 -0.70 17.22 -2.13
CA ARG A 14 -1.34 17.47 -0.83
C ARG A 14 -1.42 16.23 0.06
N ASN A 15 -1.55 15.04 -0.54
CA ASN A 15 -1.87 13.81 0.19
C ASN A 15 -0.69 12.83 0.31
N ARG A 16 0.42 13.07 -0.38
CA ARG A 16 1.58 12.14 -0.47
C ARG A 16 2.12 11.71 0.88
N ARG A 17 2.07 12.59 1.90
CA ARG A 17 2.55 12.32 3.26
C ARG A 17 1.67 11.32 4.03
N ASN A 18 0.40 11.18 3.63
CA ASN A 18 -0.56 10.24 4.24
C ASN A 18 -0.59 8.88 3.52
N MET A 19 0.27 8.70 2.52
CA MET A 19 0.43 7.46 1.78
C MET A 19 1.67 6.71 2.26
N ILE A 20 1.54 5.39 2.37
CA ILE A 20 2.61 4.48 2.77
C ILE A 20 3.09 3.68 1.56
N VAL A 21 4.36 3.27 1.62
CA VAL A 21 4.90 2.22 0.75
C VAL A 21 4.59 0.88 1.42
N CYS A 22 3.82 0.03 0.74
CA CYS A 22 3.44 -1.28 1.25
C CYS A 22 4.13 -2.36 0.41
N PRO A 23 4.88 -3.31 1.01
CA PRO A 23 5.56 -4.37 0.26
C PRO A 23 4.59 -5.37 -0.40
N HIS A 24 3.32 -5.35 -0.02
CA HIS A 24 2.28 -6.19 -0.59
C HIS A 24 1.41 -5.47 -1.61
N GLN A 25 1.72 -4.20 -1.93
CA GLN A 25 1.00 -3.48 -2.97
C GLN A 25 1.60 -3.84 -4.34
N PRO A 26 0.81 -4.38 -5.28
CA PRO A 26 1.27 -4.68 -6.63
C PRO A 26 1.83 -3.44 -7.32
N GLY A 27 2.88 -3.62 -8.13
CA GLY A 27 3.48 -2.55 -8.93
C GLY A 27 4.18 -1.45 -8.11
N ASN A 28 4.56 -1.73 -6.85
CA ASN A 28 5.20 -0.76 -5.95
C ASN A 28 4.39 0.53 -5.76
N LEU A 29 3.07 0.45 -5.93
CA LEU A 29 2.20 1.61 -5.77
C LEU A 29 2.13 2.04 -4.31
N ARG A 30 1.86 3.32 -4.10
CA ARG A 30 1.57 3.86 -2.76
C ARG A 30 0.10 3.62 -2.42
N ILE A 31 -0.19 3.44 -1.14
CA ILE A 31 -1.56 3.29 -0.63
C ILE A 31 -1.76 4.21 0.57
N THR A 32 -2.95 4.76 0.76
CA THR A 32 -3.26 5.51 1.99
C THR A 32 -3.28 4.56 3.19
N LEU A 33 -2.96 5.06 4.39
CA LEU A 33 -3.09 4.25 5.60
C LEU A 33 -4.53 3.76 5.80
N TRP A 34 -5.51 4.61 5.51
CA TRP A 34 -6.92 4.22 5.54
C TRP A 34 -7.23 3.07 4.57
N GLY A 35 -6.74 3.13 3.32
CA GLY A 35 -6.89 2.05 2.35
C GLY A 35 -6.24 0.74 2.80
N CYS A 36 -5.07 0.82 3.43
CA CYS A 36 -4.39 -0.34 4.02
C CYS A 36 -5.23 -0.98 5.14
N ARG A 37 -5.79 -0.18 6.06
CA ARG A 37 -6.68 -0.66 7.13
C ARG A 37 -7.96 -1.29 6.56
N ARG A 38 -8.55 -0.69 5.54
CA ARG A 38 -9.73 -1.23 4.86
C ARG A 38 -9.44 -2.59 4.22
N ARG A 39 -8.30 -2.75 3.55
CA ARG A 39 -7.87 -4.06 3.00
C ARG A 39 -7.72 -5.12 4.09
N LYS A 40 -7.11 -4.79 5.24
CA LYS A 40 -7.01 -5.71 6.38
C LYS A 40 -8.39 -6.09 6.94
N SER A 41 -9.29 -5.12 7.07
CA SER A 41 -10.66 -5.40 7.51
C SER A 41 -11.41 -6.31 6.53
N GLN A 42 -11.26 -6.08 5.23
CA GLN A 42 -11.88 -6.94 4.21
C GLN A 42 -11.29 -8.35 4.26
N ALA A 43 -9.97 -8.45 4.35
CA ALA A 43 -9.27 -9.73 4.46
C ALA A 43 -9.65 -10.56 5.70
N ARG A 44 -10.25 -9.97 6.73
CA ARG A 44 -10.76 -10.70 7.91
C ARG A 44 -12.20 -11.15 7.75
N ARG A 45 -12.93 -10.62 6.76
CA ARG A 45 -14.32 -10.94 6.47
C ARG A 45 -14.47 -11.93 5.32
N GLU A 46 -13.48 -12.02 4.45
CA GLU A 46 -13.49 -12.99 3.36
C GLU A 46 -13.40 -14.43 3.88
N ASP A 47 -14.11 -15.32 3.21
CA ASP A 47 -13.98 -16.76 3.38
C ASP A 47 -12.89 -17.29 2.45
N TYR A 48 -11.92 -18.00 3.03
CA TYR A 48 -10.78 -18.60 2.33
C TYR A 48 -10.85 -20.13 2.31
N THR A 49 -11.95 -20.73 2.79
CA THR A 49 -12.13 -22.19 2.81
C THR A 49 -12.08 -22.77 1.40
N ASP A 50 -12.62 -22.03 0.43
CA ASP A 50 -12.50 -22.35 -0.99
C ASP A 50 -11.94 -21.14 -1.77
N MET A 51 -10.63 -21.20 -2.01
CA MET A 51 -9.88 -20.22 -2.79
C MET A 51 -10.20 -20.27 -4.29
N MET A 52 -10.66 -21.41 -4.79
CA MET A 52 -10.92 -21.64 -6.21
C MET A 52 -12.38 -21.38 -6.59
N LYS A 53 -13.26 -21.21 -5.59
CA LYS A 53 -14.63 -20.75 -5.81
C LYS A 53 -14.65 -19.37 -6.45
N GLY A 54 -15.14 -19.31 -7.69
CA GLY A 54 -15.27 -18.09 -8.48
C GLY A 54 -14.48 -18.19 -9.78
N ASP A 55 -14.23 -17.04 -10.39
CA ASP A 55 -13.36 -16.94 -11.56
C ASP A 55 -11.90 -16.64 -11.20
N TYR A 56 -11.07 -16.44 -12.23
CA TYR A 56 -9.66 -16.08 -12.05
C TYR A 56 -9.49 -14.76 -11.27
N PHE A 57 -10.36 -13.78 -11.47
CA PHE A 57 -10.29 -12.49 -10.76
C PHE A 57 -10.66 -12.64 -9.30
N ASP A 58 -11.64 -13.49 -8.97
CA ASP A 58 -11.97 -13.85 -7.59
C ASP A 58 -10.77 -14.47 -6.88
N TYR A 59 -10.09 -15.40 -7.54
CA TYR A 59 -8.87 -16.02 -7.01
C TYR A 59 -7.77 -14.96 -6.75
N VAL A 60 -7.48 -14.10 -7.75
CA VAL A 60 -6.47 -13.05 -7.60
C VAL A 60 -6.82 -12.08 -6.48
N TYR A 61 -8.09 -11.69 -6.37
CA TYR A 61 -8.59 -10.81 -5.32
C TYR A 61 -8.45 -11.44 -3.93
N LYS A 62 -8.95 -12.68 -3.74
CA LYS A 62 -8.84 -13.42 -2.47
C LYS A 62 -7.39 -13.61 -2.07
N ASN A 63 -6.53 -14.04 -3.01
CA ASN A 63 -5.11 -14.26 -2.77
C ASN A 63 -4.39 -12.95 -2.39
N GLY A 64 -4.75 -11.84 -3.03
CA GLY A 64 -4.23 -10.51 -2.69
C GLY A 64 -4.67 -10.03 -1.30
N LEU A 65 -5.89 -10.35 -0.88
CA LEU A 65 -6.40 -10.03 0.45
C LEU A 65 -5.83 -10.92 1.55
N LEU A 66 -5.60 -12.21 1.28
CA LEU A 66 -5.11 -13.17 2.27
C LEU A 66 -3.82 -12.69 2.94
N ARG A 67 -2.90 -12.09 2.17
CA ARG A 67 -1.66 -11.44 2.66
C ARG A 67 -1.91 -10.32 3.68
N CYS A 68 -3.09 -9.70 3.63
CA CYS A 68 -3.47 -8.57 4.48
C CYS A 68 -4.17 -9.00 5.78
N ARG A 69 -4.67 -10.24 5.90
CA ARG A 69 -5.49 -10.70 7.03
C ARG A 69 -4.82 -10.47 8.40
N ASP A 70 -3.56 -10.89 8.47
CA ASP A 70 -2.72 -10.83 9.67
C ASP A 70 -1.55 -9.84 9.54
N CYS A 71 -1.61 -8.98 8.52
CA CYS A 71 -0.55 -8.02 8.22
C CYS A 71 -0.36 -6.98 9.34
N ARG A 72 0.90 -6.74 9.70
CA ARG A 72 1.28 -5.76 10.75
C ARG A 72 1.36 -4.32 10.23
N VAL A 73 1.55 -4.10 8.93
CA VAL A 73 1.68 -2.76 8.31
C VAL A 73 0.49 -1.86 8.66
N ALA A 74 -0.72 -2.40 8.63
CA ALA A 74 -1.94 -1.66 8.97
C ALA A 74 -1.99 -1.18 10.44
N GLY A 75 -1.26 -1.85 11.34
CA GLY A 75 -1.16 -1.51 12.76
C GLY A 75 0.09 -0.71 13.14
N THR A 76 1.17 -0.78 12.36
CA THR A 76 2.46 -0.14 12.67
C THR A 76 2.67 1.22 12.02
N ALA A 77 1.82 1.63 11.07
CA ALA A 77 1.98 2.89 10.35
C ALA A 77 1.85 4.17 11.21
N SER A 78 1.62 4.05 12.51
CA SER A 78 1.81 5.13 13.47
C SER A 78 3.27 5.35 13.90
N ARG A 79 4.24 4.48 13.54
CA ARG A 79 5.61 4.53 14.10
C ARG A 79 6.77 4.60 13.10
N SER A 80 6.56 4.49 11.80
CA SER A 80 7.69 4.54 10.84
C SER A 80 8.03 5.96 10.39
N ARG A 81 8.45 6.81 11.34
CA ARG A 81 9.50 7.83 11.10
C ARG A 81 10.85 7.13 11.28
N ALA A 82 11.15 6.12 10.47
CA ALA A 82 12.46 5.50 10.48
C ALA A 82 13.28 6.12 9.34
N HIS A 83 13.88 7.26 9.67
CA HIS A 83 15.25 7.62 9.32
C HIS A 83 15.66 7.48 7.84
N THR A 84 15.49 8.56 7.08
CA THR A 84 16.34 8.84 5.93
C THR A 84 17.78 8.92 6.42
N LYS A 85 18.56 7.84 6.32
CA LYS A 85 20.02 7.98 6.27
C LYS A 85 20.35 8.43 4.86
N SER A 86 20.46 9.74 4.69
CA SER A 86 21.20 10.35 3.59
C SER A 86 22.59 9.71 3.54
N ILE A 87 22.87 9.01 2.45
CA ILE A 87 24.24 8.60 2.08
C ILE A 87 25.02 9.90 1.82
N PRO A 88 26.17 10.16 2.47
CA PRO A 88 27.02 11.28 2.09
C PRO A 88 27.59 11.01 0.70
N SER A 89 27.37 11.94 -0.21
CA SER A 89 28.03 12.00 -1.51
C SER A 89 29.50 12.33 -1.30
N GLU A 90 30.40 11.35 -1.40
CA GLU A 90 31.83 11.59 -1.55
C GLU A 90 32.10 12.09 -2.97
N ARG A 91 32.23 13.42 -3.09
CA ARG A 91 33.12 14.05 -4.06
C ARG A 91 34.02 15.02 -3.29
N GLU A 92 35.27 15.07 -3.75
CA GLU A 92 36.35 16.01 -3.42
C GLU A 92 37.28 15.64 -2.26
N ALA A 93 38.42 15.01 -2.60
CA ALA A 93 39.73 15.45 -2.14
C ALA A 93 40.85 14.89 -3.05
N ALA A 94 41.62 15.84 -3.60
CA ALA A 94 42.94 15.74 -4.24
C ALA A 94 43.05 15.13 -5.65
#